data_AF-A0A656JQ49-F1
#
_entry.id   AF-A0A656JQ49-F1
#
_cell.length_a   1.000
_cell.length_b   1.000
_cell.length_c   1.000
_cell.angle_alpha   90.00
_cell.angle_beta   90.00
_cell.angle_gamma   90.00
#
_symmetry.space_group_name_H-M   'P 1'
#
loop_
_entity.id
_entity.type
_entity.pdbx_description
1 polymer ?
#
loop_
_entity_poly.entity_id
_entity_poly.type
_entity_poly.pdbx_seq_one_letter_code
_entity_poly.pdbx_strand_id
1 'polypeptide(L)' 'EAGKQGLKVELVEFTDWIAPNVSLAAGDIDVNYFQHIPFLTNANEAAGFGLVPYAPGIINNVGLYSKKYKSFDE' A
#
# COMPACT_ATOMS: atom_id res chain seq x y z
N GLU A 1 -17.33 6.78 10.69
CA GLU A 1 -17.78 7.76 9.68
C GLU A 1 -18.40 7.13 8.43
N ALA A 2 -17.72 6.24 7.69
CA ALA A 2 -18.26 5.63 6.46
C ALA A 2 -19.66 5.00 6.61
N GLY A 3 -19.89 4.19 7.65
CA GLY A 3 -21.21 3.62 7.92
C GLY A 3 -22.31 4.64 8.20
N LYS A 4 -21.97 5.82 8.76
CA LYS A 4 -22.93 6.93 8.94
C LYS A 4 -23.34 7.57 7.60
N GLN A 5 -22.50 7.42 6.58
CA GLN A 5 -22.74 7.88 5.21
C GLN A 5 -23.40 6.79 4.35
N GLY A 6 -23.81 5.66 4.93
CA GLY A 6 -24.43 4.55 4.19
C GLY A 6 -23.44 3.65 3.44
N LEU A 7 -22.14 3.84 3.65
CA LEU A 7 -21.11 3.00 3.03
C LEU A 7 -20.80 1.80 3.92
N LYS A 8 -21.02 0.59 3.37
CA LYS A 8 -20.55 -0.65 3.98
C LYS A 8 -19.13 -0.93 3.50
N VAL A 9 -18.17 -0.85 4.42
CA VAL A 9 -16.76 -1.13 4.14
C VAL A 9 -16.47 -2.56 4.60
N GLU A 10 -15.93 -3.37 3.70
CA GLU A 10 -15.38 -4.69 4.02
C GLU A 10 -13.87 -4.60 4.03
N LEU A 11 -13.24 -5.14 5.08
CA LEU A 11 -11.78 -5.15 5.20
C LEU A 11 -11.25 -6.46 4.62
N VAL A 12 -10.42 -6.34 3.59
CA VAL A 12 -9.67 -7.45 3.01
C VAL A 12 -8.20 -7.27 3.37
N GLU A 13 -7.65 -8.21 4.13
CA GLU A 13 -6.26 -8.17 4.57
C GLU A 13 -5.37 -8.97 3.62
N PHE A 14 -4.20 -8.41 3.31
CA PHE A 14 -3.17 -9.05 2.50
C PHE A 14 -1.88 -9.15 3.30
N THR A 15 -1.11 -10.20 3.07
CA THR A 15 0.17 -10.45 3.75
C THR A 15 1.39 -10.10 2.89
N ASP A 16 1.19 -9.74 1.62
CA ASP A 16 2.22 -9.35 0.67
C ASP A 16 1.88 -8.03 -0.06
N TRP A 17 2.82 -7.55 -0.88
CA TRP A 17 2.75 -6.24 -1.53
C TRP A 17 2.34 -6.30 -3.01
N ILE A 18 2.16 -7.48 -3.57
CA ILE A 18 1.80 -7.69 -4.97
C ILE A 18 0.29 -7.88 -5.10
N ALA A 19 -0.28 -8.75 -4.27
CA ALA A 19 -1.68 -9.13 -4.28
C ALA A 19 -2.64 -7.92 -4.24
N PRO A 20 -2.43 -6.87 -3.42
CA PRO A 20 -3.37 -5.74 -3.37
C PRO A 20 -3.54 -5.00 -4.70
N ASN A 21 -2.47 -4.88 -5.51
CA ASN A 21 -2.55 -4.21 -6.82
C ASN A 21 -3.17 -5.12 -7.88
N VAL A 22 -2.88 -6.42 -7.83
CA VAL A 22 -3.50 -7.41 -8.72
C VAL A 22 -5.01 -7.48 -8.50
N SER A 23 -5.46 -7.61 -7.24
CA SER A 23 -6.88 -7.65 -6.89
C SER A 23 -7.62 -6.37 -7.24
N LEU A 24 -6.99 -5.20 -7.07
CA LEU A 24 -7.58 -3.92 -7.50
C LEU A 24 -7.70 -3.83 -9.02
N ALA A 25 -6.67 -4.23 -9.76
CA ALA A 25 -6.70 -4.23 -11.22
C ALA A 25 -7.69 -5.26 -11.80
N ALA A 26 -7.93 -6.37 -11.09
CA ALA A 26 -8.92 -7.38 -11.45
C ALA A 26 -10.36 -6.98 -11.09
N GLY A 27 -10.54 -5.98 -10.24
CA GLY A 27 -11.86 -5.53 -9.76
C GLY A 27 -12.40 -6.34 -8.57
N ASP A 28 -11.56 -7.12 -7.90
CA ASP A 28 -11.94 -7.89 -6.70
C ASP A 28 -12.10 -6.99 -5.46
N ILE A 29 -11.43 -5.83 -5.46
CA ILE A 29 -11.54 -4.78 -4.44
C ILE A 29 -11.66 -3.41 -5.10
N ASP A 30 -12.34 -2.48 -4.45
CA ASP A 30 -12.56 -1.12 -4.99
C ASP A 30 -11.40 -0.16 -4.74
N VAL A 31 -10.64 -0.39 -3.65
CA VAL A 31 -9.52 0.45 -3.23
C VAL A 31 -8.54 -0.35 -2.37
N ASN A 32 -7.24 -0.02 -2.45
CA ASN A 32 -6.24 -0.52 -1.52
C ASN A 32 -5.52 0.63 -0.79
N TYR A 33 -4.97 0.34 0.39
CA TYR A 33 -4.30 1.32 1.24
C TYR A 33 -3.07 0.70 1.92
N PHE A 34 -1.93 0.68 1.22
CA PHE A 34 -0.67 0.11 1.76
C PHE A 34 0.61 0.74 1.20
N GLN A 35 0.54 1.43 0.06
CA GLN A 35 1.70 1.80 -0.75
C GLN A 35 1.95 3.30 -0.82
N HIS A 36 3.19 3.68 -1.11
CA HIS A 36 3.60 5.03 -1.47
C HIS A 36 3.75 5.21 -2.99
N ILE A 37 3.80 6.47 -3.46
CA ILE A 37 3.82 6.82 -4.90
C ILE A 37 4.92 6.08 -5.70
N PRO A 38 6.19 6.00 -5.26
CA PRO A 38 7.22 5.31 -6.05
C PRO A 38 6.93 3.83 -6.27
N PHE A 39 6.31 3.16 -5.30
CA PHE A 39 5.91 1.75 -5.46
C PHE A 39 4.80 1.60 -6.49
N LEU A 40 3.79 2.48 -6.45
CA LEU A 40 2.70 2.48 -7.41
C LEU A 40 3.21 2.71 -8.85
N THR A 41 4.11 3.67 -9.04
CA THR A 41 4.74 3.93 -10.33
C THR A 41 5.46 2.70 -10.86
N ASN A 42 6.31 2.07 -10.04
CA ASN A 42 7.02 0.85 -10.45
C ASN A 42 6.06 -0.31 -10.74
N ALA A 43 4.99 -0.47 -9.96
CA ALA A 43 4.01 -1.53 -10.17
C ALA A 43 3.25 -1.35 -11.50
N ASN A 44 2.84 -0.12 -11.82
CA ASN A 44 2.23 0.20 -13.12
C ASN A 44 3.20 -0.06 -14.28
N GLU A 45 4.47 0.36 -14.15
CA GLU A 45 5.49 0.12 -15.19
C GLU A 45 5.78 -1.37 -15.41
N ALA A 46 5.88 -2.14 -14.32
CA ALA A 46 6.26 -3.56 -14.39
C ALA A 46 5.13 -4.47 -14.89
N ALA A 47 3.88 -4.20 -14.49
CA ALA A 47 2.73 -5.08 -14.75
C ALA A 47 1.70 -4.49 -15.71
N GLY A 48 1.91 -3.25 -16.20
CA GLY A 48 1.00 -2.59 -17.13
C GLY A 48 -0.33 -2.16 -16.51
N PHE A 49 -0.38 -2.00 -15.19
CA PHE A 49 -1.61 -1.54 -14.54
C PHE A 49 -1.88 -0.05 -14.81
N GLY A 50 -3.17 0.33 -14.81
CA GLY A 50 -3.64 1.71 -14.92
C GLY A 50 -4.04 2.32 -13.56
N LEU A 51 -3.38 1.91 -12.46
CA LEU A 51 -3.78 2.34 -11.12
C LEU A 51 -3.36 3.79 -10.86
N VAL A 52 -4.21 4.55 -10.17
CA VAL A 52 -3.99 5.96 -9.87
C VAL A 52 -4.07 6.23 -8.37
N PRO A 53 -3.25 7.17 -7.84
CA PRO A 53 -3.39 7.58 -6.45
C PRO A 53 -4.64 8.44 -6.29
N TYR A 54 -5.46 8.16 -5.26
CA TYR A 54 -6.66 8.95 -4.96
C TYR A 54 -6.40 10.05 -3.93
N ALA A 55 -5.79 9.68 -2.79
CA ALA A 55 -5.51 10.60 -1.69
C ALA A 55 -4.25 10.16 -0.92
N PRO A 56 -3.50 11.10 -0.32
CA PRO A 56 -2.39 10.74 0.56
C PRO A 56 -2.90 10.09 1.84
N GLY A 57 -2.17 9.08 2.27
CA GLY A 57 -2.37 8.41 3.55
C GLY A 57 -1.46 8.93 4.64
N ILE A 58 -0.92 7.99 5.40
CA ILE A 58 0.10 8.20 6.41
C ILE A 58 1.46 7.87 5.80
N ILE A 59 2.44 8.75 6.00
CA ILE A 59 3.84 8.48 5.64
C ILE A 59 4.50 7.81 6.84
N ASN A 60 5.01 6.60 6.63
CA ASN A 60 5.81 5.89 7.62
C ASN A 60 7.30 6.20 7.39
N ASN A 61 8.02 6.48 8.47
CA ASN A 61 9.47 6.67 8.41
C ASN A 61 10.15 5.31 8.27
N VAL A 62 11.06 5.21 7.30
CA VAL A 62 11.94 4.04 7.15
C VAL A 62 13.08 4.16 8.16
N GLY A 63 13.32 3.09 8.91
CA GLY A 63 14.39 3.02 9.91
C GLY A 63 15.42 1.96 9.55
N LEU A 64 16.67 2.22 9.92
CA LEU A 64 17.73 1.22 9.93
C LEU A 64 17.80 0.59 11.33
N TYR A 65 17.75 -0.73 11.39
CA TYR A 65 17.73 -1.49 12.64
C TYR A 65 18.84 -2.54 12.63
N SER A 66 19.48 -2.76 13.77
CA SER A 66 20.50 -3.78 13.94
C SER A 66 20.30 -4.51 15.26
N LYS A 67 20.43 -5.84 15.22
CA LYS A 67 20.46 -6.67 16.44
C LYS A 67 21.86 -6.73 17.06
N LYS A 68 22.88 -6.20 16.38
CA LYS A 68 24.31 -6.34 16.75
C LYS A 68 24.97 -5.01 17.08
N TYR A 69 24.84 -4.04 16.18
CA TYR A 69 25.48 -2.73 16.27
C TYR A 69 24.49 -1.71 16.81
N LYS A 70 24.96 -0.82 17.68
CA LYS A 70 24.12 0.23 18.30
C LYS A 70 24.24 1.57 17.59
N SER A 71 25.30 1.77 16.82
CA SER A 71 25.54 2.99 16.06
C SER A 71 26.26 2.66 14.74
N PHE A 72 26.36 3.63 13.83
CA PHE A 72 27.09 3.46 12.57
C PHE A 72 28.62 3.43 12.74
N ASP A 73 29.12 3.97 13.85
CA ASP A 73 30.56 4.12 14.12
C ASP A 73 31.16 2.95 14.93
N GLU A 74 30.32 2.00 15.38
CA GLU A 74 30.75 0.71 15.95
C GLU A 74 31.14 -0.29 14.84
#